data_AF-E1R3L8-F1
#
_entry.id   AF-E1R3L8-F1
#
_cell.length_a   1.000
_cell.length_b   1.000
_cell.length_c   1.000
_cell.angle_alpha   90.00
_cell.angle_beta   90.00
_cell.angle_gamma   90.00
#
_symmetry.space_group_name_H-M   'P 1'
#
loop_
_entity.id
_entity.type
_entity.pdbx_description
1 polymer ?
#
loop_
_entity_poly.entity_id
_entity_poly.type
_entity_poly.pdbx_seq_one_letter_code
_entity_poly.pdbx_strand_id
1 'polypeptide(L)'
;MIGLMQGAPGEFTFGWADPQINNMLKSISSEEVAYTLHFNQNEEFFLKLQSPFKVPQFPIHHDVDNPEPSDSYRNAVIGLLEQILPLCPSVFEHLSYIFDPAEIFRPLFFQIYQIKKTYYLYLVQLDLRYRPSESTIVEQGDNDLSHCFQSWKLFLECNLIPLSGLTTEEGKVVGCSIEQSVSQTWIGESGRGYIVQGIWMDHDLTKFFSKLMLPSGKKSYPYYPFNCKHRSICHSVLNLSPEGRKRHLHIAVQARSFLTQHIETMQETLKRKTFSVNLPQFNQIKEQIPEYWNKIWEPLIVKPYLNEHDMKEFLVEFND
;
A
#
# COMPACT_ATOMS: atom_id res chain seq x y z
N MET A 1 0.51 -13.76 -15.16
CA MET A 1 -0.60 -13.83 -14.19
C MET A 1 -0.03 -14.50 -12.94
N ILE A 2 0.82 -13.81 -12.19
CA ILE A 2 1.39 -14.27 -10.92
C ILE A 2 1.71 -12.99 -10.14
N GLY A 3 1.31 -12.93 -8.87
CA GLY A 3 1.43 -11.75 -7.99
C GLY A 3 0.27 -11.66 -6.99
N LEU A 4 -0.02 -12.80 -6.36
CA LEU A 4 -0.82 -13.10 -5.16
C LEU A 4 -0.89 -14.64 -5.16
N MET A 5 -0.11 -15.28 -4.30
CA MET A 5 0.26 -16.71 -4.38
C MET A 5 -0.94 -17.67 -4.60
N GLN A 6 -0.82 -18.51 -5.64
CA GLN A 6 -1.56 -19.77 -5.94
C GLN A 6 -3.05 -19.87 -5.53
N GLY A 7 -3.80 -18.78 -5.64
CA GLY A 7 -5.24 -18.76 -5.33
C GLY A 7 -6.10 -18.23 -6.48
N ALA A 8 -7.41 -18.44 -6.38
CA ALA A 8 -8.37 -17.81 -7.28
C ALA A 8 -8.28 -16.27 -7.17
N PRO A 9 -8.74 -15.49 -8.18
CA PRO A 9 -8.68 -14.03 -8.13
C PRO A 9 -9.28 -13.47 -6.83
N GLY A 10 -8.46 -12.77 -6.04
CA GLY A 10 -8.87 -12.22 -4.75
C GLY A 10 -8.49 -13.07 -3.54
N GLU A 11 -7.70 -14.12 -3.68
CA GLU A 11 -7.11 -14.85 -2.55
C GLU A 11 -5.69 -14.35 -2.24
N PHE A 12 -5.35 -14.31 -0.95
CA PHE A 12 -4.05 -13.96 -0.42
C PHE A 12 -3.61 -15.08 0.52
N THR A 13 -2.61 -15.85 0.12
CA THR A 13 -2.02 -16.89 0.99
C THR A 13 -0.84 -16.31 1.75
N PHE A 14 -0.79 -16.53 3.06
CA PHE A 14 0.37 -16.16 3.86
C PHE A 14 1.50 -17.15 3.57
N GLY A 15 2.54 -16.67 2.88
CA GLY A 15 3.73 -17.44 2.57
C GLY A 15 4.58 -17.74 3.81
N TRP A 16 5.82 -18.15 3.59
CA TRP A 16 6.76 -18.46 4.66
C TRP A 16 7.03 -17.24 5.54
N ALA A 17 7.07 -17.45 6.86
CA ALA A 17 7.28 -16.41 7.85
C ALA A 17 8.54 -16.71 8.68
N ASP A 18 9.39 -15.70 8.80
CA ASP A 18 10.67 -15.83 9.49
C ASP A 18 10.53 -15.55 11.01
N PRO A 19 10.89 -16.49 11.90
CA PRO A 19 10.79 -16.27 13.34
C PRO A 19 11.71 -15.17 13.87
N GLN A 20 12.91 -15.01 13.32
CA GLN A 20 13.87 -13.99 13.75
C GLN A 20 13.38 -12.59 13.36
N ILE A 21 12.96 -12.39 12.10
CA ILE A 21 12.39 -11.12 11.65
C ILE A 21 11.15 -10.78 12.48
N ASN A 22 10.24 -11.74 12.68
CA ASN A 22 9.05 -11.52 13.49
C ASN A 22 9.38 -11.19 14.96
N ASN A 23 10.48 -11.71 15.50
CA ASN A 23 10.96 -11.33 16.84
C ASN A 23 11.50 -9.89 16.85
N MET A 24 12.25 -9.47 15.82
CA MET A 24 12.70 -8.07 15.67
C MET A 24 11.52 -7.10 15.64
N LEU A 25 10.47 -7.44 14.88
CA LEU A 25 9.24 -6.64 14.78
C LEU A 25 8.47 -6.56 16.11
N LYS A 26 8.46 -7.64 16.88
CA LYS A 26 7.84 -7.66 18.23
C LYS A 26 8.64 -6.88 19.27
N SER A 27 9.96 -6.76 19.11
CA SER A 27 10.83 -6.04 20.06
C SER A 27 10.94 -4.54 19.80
N ILE A 28 10.27 -4.01 18.78
CA ILE A 28 10.27 -2.56 18.49
C ILE A 28 9.71 -1.80 19.70
N SER A 29 10.48 -0.85 20.22
CA SER A 29 10.00 0.15 21.18
C SER A 29 9.59 1.42 20.44
N SER A 30 8.38 1.89 20.73
CA SER A 30 7.80 3.12 20.19
C SER A 30 8.52 4.36 20.74
N GLU A 31 9.63 4.74 20.12
CA GLU A 31 10.14 6.11 20.18
C GLU A 31 9.71 6.83 18.90
N GLU A 32 9.21 8.06 19.04
CA GLU A 32 8.86 8.88 17.89
C GLU A 32 10.13 9.31 17.15
N VAL A 33 10.36 8.67 16.00
CA VAL A 33 11.41 9.05 15.06
C VAL A 33 10.76 9.81 13.91
N ALA A 34 11.24 11.02 13.65
CA ALA A 34 10.64 11.87 12.64
C ALA A 34 11.13 11.49 11.22
N TYR A 35 10.20 11.10 10.36
CA TYR A 35 10.36 11.00 8.91
C TYR A 35 9.27 11.84 8.23
N THR A 36 9.42 12.10 6.94
CA THR A 36 8.40 12.84 6.16
C THR A 36 7.86 11.97 5.02
N LEU A 37 6.60 12.20 4.65
CA LEU A 37 5.90 11.42 3.63
C LEU A 37 5.96 12.14 2.28
N HIS A 38 6.31 11.40 1.22
CA HIS A 38 6.48 11.98 -0.10
C HIS A 38 5.97 11.09 -1.21
N PHE A 39 5.78 11.70 -2.37
CA PHE A 39 5.68 11.00 -3.65
C PHE A 39 6.73 11.55 -4.62
N ASN A 40 7.35 10.67 -5.39
CA ASN A 40 8.26 11.09 -6.46
C ASN A 40 7.47 11.50 -7.72
N GLN A 41 8.20 11.88 -8.77
CA GLN A 41 7.60 12.25 -10.07
C GLN A 41 6.81 11.12 -10.74
N ASN A 42 7.09 9.87 -10.39
CA ASN A 42 6.43 8.68 -10.92
C ASN A 42 5.22 8.27 -10.06
N GLU A 43 4.81 9.11 -9.10
CA GLU A 43 3.71 8.84 -8.18
C GLU A 43 3.99 7.65 -7.23
N GLU A 44 5.27 7.34 -6.96
CA GLU A 44 5.67 6.33 -5.98
C GLU A 44 5.80 6.94 -4.59
N PHE A 45 5.14 6.32 -3.60
CA PHE A 45 5.18 6.75 -2.22
C PHE A 45 6.49 6.35 -1.53
N PHE A 46 7.08 7.27 -0.77
CA PHE A 46 8.26 6.99 0.04
C PHE A 46 8.31 7.78 1.34
N LEU A 47 9.03 7.25 2.32
CA LEU A 47 9.44 7.97 3.52
C LEU A 47 10.82 8.57 3.28
N LYS A 48 10.96 9.87 3.52
CA LYS A 48 12.28 10.52 3.60
C LYS A 48 12.77 10.44 5.04
N LEU A 49 13.81 9.63 5.25
CA LEU A 49 14.39 9.35 6.57
C LEU A 49 15.42 10.42 6.97
N GLN A 50 15.77 10.47 8.26
CA GLN A 50 16.75 11.42 8.81
C GLN A 50 18.20 11.05 8.57
N SER A 51 18.45 9.79 8.23
CA SER A 51 19.78 9.29 7.90
C SER A 51 19.66 8.31 6.74
N PRO A 52 20.71 8.17 5.93
CA PRO A 52 20.71 7.19 4.87
C PRO A 52 20.78 5.78 5.45
N PHE A 53 20.28 4.82 4.69
CA PHE A 53 20.42 3.39 4.94
C PHE A 53 20.98 2.71 3.69
N LYS A 54 21.54 1.53 3.86
CA LYS A 54 22.02 0.70 2.76
C LYS A 54 21.05 -0.45 2.52
N VAL A 55 20.59 -0.57 1.27
CA VAL A 55 19.95 -1.77 0.78
C VAL A 55 21.05 -2.75 0.40
N PRO A 56 21.18 -3.90 1.11
CA PRO A 56 22.19 -4.90 0.80
C PRO A 56 21.92 -5.54 -0.57
N GLN A 57 22.87 -6.34 -1.05
CA GLN A 57 22.66 -7.16 -2.24
C GLN A 57 21.61 -8.23 -1.94
N PHE A 58 20.64 -8.37 -2.83
CA PHE A 58 19.65 -9.44 -2.80
C PHE A 58 19.89 -10.39 -3.97
N PRO A 59 19.65 -11.70 -3.80
CA PRO A 59 19.49 -12.61 -4.93
C PRO A 59 18.46 -12.05 -5.91
N ILE A 60 18.79 -12.03 -7.21
CA ILE A 60 17.87 -11.55 -8.25
C ILE A 60 16.99 -12.66 -8.83
N HIS A 61 17.35 -13.92 -8.55
CA HIS A 61 16.62 -15.11 -8.96
C HIS A 61 16.09 -15.83 -7.73
N HIS A 62 14.86 -16.30 -7.82
CA HIS A 62 14.25 -17.20 -6.84
C HIS A 62 13.25 -18.09 -7.58
N ASP A 63 13.18 -19.37 -7.19
CA ASP A 63 12.20 -20.28 -7.76
C ASP A 63 10.83 -19.99 -7.16
N VAL A 64 9.87 -19.57 -8.01
CA VAL A 64 8.51 -19.22 -7.58
C VAL A 64 7.75 -20.38 -6.97
N ASP A 65 8.15 -21.62 -7.28
CA ASP A 65 7.56 -22.84 -6.73
C ASP A 65 8.17 -23.21 -5.36
N ASN A 66 9.27 -22.57 -4.95
CA ASN A 66 9.84 -22.70 -3.63
C ASN A 66 9.29 -21.63 -2.68
N PRO A 67 8.44 -21.98 -1.70
CA PRO A 67 7.82 -21.01 -0.80
C PRO A 67 8.78 -20.42 0.24
N GLU A 68 9.96 -21.01 0.45
CA GLU A 68 10.93 -20.54 1.44
C GLU A 68 12.07 -19.77 0.79
N PRO A 69 12.50 -18.63 1.35
CA PRO A 69 13.63 -17.87 0.82
C PRO A 69 14.97 -18.57 1.08
N SER A 70 15.98 -18.24 0.29
CA SER A 70 17.35 -18.65 0.58
C SER A 70 17.89 -17.99 1.86
N ASP A 71 18.89 -18.60 2.49
CA ASP A 71 19.58 -18.01 3.65
C ASP A 71 20.22 -16.65 3.31
N SER A 72 20.72 -16.47 2.08
CA SER A 72 21.30 -15.20 1.63
C SER A 72 20.24 -14.10 1.56
N TYR A 73 19.06 -14.40 1.03
CA TYR A 73 17.93 -13.49 1.03
C TYR A 73 17.49 -13.13 2.46
N ARG A 74 17.33 -14.14 3.33
CA ARG A 74 16.94 -13.94 4.74
C ARG A 74 17.91 -12.99 5.45
N ASN A 75 19.22 -13.25 5.34
CA ASN A 75 20.25 -12.43 5.97
C ASN A 75 20.25 -10.99 5.43
N ALA A 76 19.98 -10.80 4.13
CA ALA A 76 19.85 -9.47 3.54
C ALA A 76 18.63 -8.71 4.09
N VAL A 77 17.47 -9.36 4.27
CA VAL A 77 16.30 -8.74 4.90
C VAL A 77 16.60 -8.37 6.36
N ILE A 78 17.23 -9.27 7.13
CA ILE A 78 17.61 -9.00 8.52
C ILE A 78 18.53 -7.78 8.60
N GLY A 79 19.62 -7.75 7.82
CA GLY A 79 20.58 -6.64 7.84
C GLY A 79 19.99 -5.32 7.34
N LEU A 80 18.99 -5.36 6.46
CA LEU A 80 18.21 -4.18 6.11
C LEU A 80 17.34 -3.71 7.29
N LEU A 81 16.62 -4.62 7.94
CA LEU A 81 15.73 -4.31 9.06
C LEU A 81 16.48 -3.75 10.28
N GLU A 82 17.67 -4.25 10.57
CA GLU A 82 18.55 -3.69 11.61
C GLU A 82 18.84 -2.20 11.39
N GLN A 83 18.89 -1.75 10.13
CA GLN A 83 19.12 -0.35 9.79
C GLN A 83 17.83 0.48 9.78
N ILE A 84 16.71 -0.05 9.24
CA ILE A 84 15.50 0.76 9.03
C ILE A 84 14.56 0.79 10.23
N LEU A 85 14.53 -0.25 11.06
CA LEU A 85 13.65 -0.29 12.24
C LEU A 85 13.92 0.87 13.22
N PRO A 86 15.18 1.24 13.52
CA PRO A 86 15.46 2.43 14.34
C PRO A 86 15.08 3.76 13.69
N LEU A 87 14.91 3.82 12.36
CA LEU A 87 14.64 5.07 11.64
C LEU A 87 13.14 5.34 11.41
N CYS A 88 12.32 4.30 11.46
CA CYS A 88 10.87 4.41 11.27
C CYS A 88 10.11 3.29 12.02
N PRO A 89 10.33 3.14 13.35
CA PRO A 89 9.81 2.00 14.13
C PRO A 89 8.28 1.88 14.05
N SER A 90 7.59 3.01 14.07
CA SER A 90 6.13 3.11 14.05
C SER A 90 5.48 2.48 12.82
N VAL A 91 6.21 2.37 11.70
CA VAL A 91 5.73 1.75 10.45
C VAL A 91 5.56 0.24 10.60
N PHE A 92 6.45 -0.39 11.37
CA PHE A 92 6.61 -1.84 11.45
C PHE A 92 6.07 -2.45 12.75
N GLU A 93 5.75 -1.61 13.73
CA GLU A 93 5.23 -2.04 15.02
C GLU A 93 3.98 -2.92 14.87
N HIS A 94 3.94 -4.04 15.61
CA HIS A 94 2.87 -5.04 15.59
C HIS A 94 2.60 -5.71 14.23
N LEU A 95 3.51 -5.57 13.26
CA LEU A 95 3.42 -6.29 12.00
C LEU A 95 4.05 -7.67 12.09
N SER A 96 3.62 -8.55 11.19
CA SER A 96 4.26 -9.83 10.90
C SER A 96 4.87 -9.78 9.50
N TYR A 97 6.02 -10.42 9.32
CA TYR A 97 6.71 -10.56 8.05
C TYR A 97 6.26 -11.84 7.33
N ILE A 98 6.11 -11.74 6.01
CA ILE A 98 5.95 -12.88 5.09
C ILE A 98 6.82 -12.68 3.85
N PHE A 99 7.34 -13.79 3.36
CA PHE A 99 8.04 -13.86 2.09
C PHE A 99 7.07 -14.18 0.95
N ASP A 100 7.23 -13.48 -0.17
CA ASP A 100 6.55 -13.77 -1.43
C ASP A 100 7.60 -14.17 -2.49
N PRO A 101 7.66 -15.45 -2.90
CA PRO A 101 8.63 -15.92 -3.87
C PRO A 101 8.44 -15.32 -5.28
N ALA A 102 7.28 -14.74 -5.58
CA ALA A 102 7.04 -14.06 -6.85
C ALA A 102 7.58 -12.62 -6.89
N GLU A 103 7.80 -11.99 -5.73
CA GLU A 103 8.15 -10.57 -5.60
C GLU A 103 9.27 -10.38 -4.57
N ILE A 104 10.43 -11.00 -4.82
CA ILE A 104 11.56 -11.03 -3.87
C ILE A 104 12.07 -9.64 -3.45
N PHE A 105 11.97 -8.63 -4.32
CA PHE A 105 12.35 -7.25 -3.98
C PHE A 105 11.29 -6.47 -3.18
N ARG A 106 10.19 -7.13 -2.80
CA ARG A 106 9.07 -6.52 -2.09
C ARG A 106 8.71 -7.29 -0.83
N PRO A 107 9.57 -7.26 0.21
CA PRO A 107 9.23 -7.89 1.48
C PRO A 107 7.92 -7.30 2.03
N LEU A 108 7.05 -8.19 2.49
CA LEU A 108 5.69 -7.87 2.90
C LEU A 108 5.58 -7.92 4.43
N PHE A 109 4.92 -6.92 4.99
CA PHE A 109 4.62 -6.82 6.41
C PHE A 109 3.14 -6.58 6.57
N PHE A 110 2.50 -7.29 7.49
CA PHE A 110 1.05 -7.21 7.59
C PHE A 110 0.52 -7.34 9.02
N GLN A 111 -0.72 -6.89 9.19
CA GLN A 111 -1.52 -7.11 10.38
C GLN A 111 -2.99 -7.27 9.98
N ILE A 112 -3.68 -8.24 10.58
CA ILE A 112 -5.11 -8.41 10.40
C ILE A 112 -5.84 -7.66 11.50
N TYR A 113 -6.75 -6.78 11.10
CA TYR A 113 -7.68 -6.10 11.98
C TYR A 113 -9.06 -6.73 11.87
N GLN A 114 -9.75 -6.83 13.01
CA GLN A 114 -11.16 -7.16 13.05
C GLN A 114 -11.93 -5.98 13.64
N ILE A 115 -12.95 -5.51 12.92
CA ILE A 115 -13.85 -4.46 13.39
C ILE A 115 -15.29 -4.87 13.12
N LYS A 116 -16.06 -5.01 14.21
CA LYS A 116 -17.40 -5.63 14.19
C LYS A 116 -17.31 -7.04 13.59
N LYS A 117 -17.89 -7.25 12.40
CA LYS A 117 -17.92 -8.54 11.69
C LYS A 117 -17.09 -8.53 10.40
N THR A 118 -16.23 -7.53 10.21
CA THR A 118 -15.43 -7.38 8.99
C THR A 118 -13.95 -7.41 9.34
N TYR A 119 -13.18 -8.13 8.53
CA TYR A 119 -11.73 -8.19 8.62
C TYR A 119 -11.09 -7.24 7.61
N TYR A 120 -9.93 -6.70 7.97
CA TYR A 120 -9.10 -5.87 7.11
C TYR A 120 -7.65 -6.36 7.20
N LEU A 121 -7.00 -6.50 6.06
CA LEU A 121 -5.56 -6.69 5.96
C LEU A 121 -4.91 -5.30 5.86
N TYR A 122 -4.16 -4.90 6.89
CA TYR A 122 -3.17 -3.84 6.74
C TYR A 122 -1.92 -4.44 6.13
N LEU A 123 -1.57 -4.01 4.93
CA LEU A 123 -0.41 -4.51 4.18
C LEU A 123 0.56 -3.37 3.91
N VAL A 124 1.81 -3.59 4.31
CA VAL A 124 2.97 -2.77 3.98
C VAL A 124 3.86 -3.58 3.04
N GLN A 125 4.17 -3.02 1.88
CA GLN A 125 5.06 -3.65 0.90
C GLN A 125 6.23 -2.70 0.69
N LEU A 126 7.45 -3.11 1.03
CA LEU A 126 8.62 -2.31 0.68
C LEU A 126 8.94 -2.47 -0.81
N ASP A 127 9.70 -1.54 -1.36
CA ASP A 127 10.22 -1.65 -2.72
C ASP A 127 11.73 -1.41 -2.73
N LEU A 128 12.48 -2.51 -2.76
CA LEU A 128 13.93 -2.52 -2.63
C LEU A 128 14.64 -2.39 -3.99
N ARG A 129 13.93 -2.07 -5.06
CA ARG A 129 14.53 -1.91 -6.39
C ARG A 129 15.39 -0.65 -6.45
N TYR A 130 16.56 -0.79 -7.07
CA TYR A 130 17.47 0.32 -7.28
C TYR A 130 16.84 1.37 -8.20
N ARG A 131 16.93 2.64 -7.78
CA ARG A 131 16.47 3.80 -8.53
C ARG A 131 17.66 4.74 -8.79
N PRO A 132 18.18 4.83 -10.04
CA PRO A 132 19.39 5.59 -10.33
C PRO A 132 19.33 7.08 -9.96
N SER A 133 18.15 7.70 -10.05
CA SER A 133 17.97 9.12 -9.68
C SER A 133 17.81 9.36 -8.17
N GLU A 134 17.70 8.30 -7.37
CA GLU A 134 17.30 8.38 -5.95
C GLU A 134 18.29 7.70 -5.00
N SER A 135 19.36 7.09 -5.55
CA SER A 135 20.22 6.16 -4.83
C SER A 135 21.63 6.18 -5.39
N THR A 136 22.60 5.83 -4.56
CA THR A 136 24.00 5.72 -4.95
C THR A 136 24.46 4.29 -4.78
N ILE A 137 25.00 3.68 -5.83
CA ILE A 137 25.61 2.34 -5.75
C ILE A 137 26.84 2.40 -4.85
N VAL A 138 26.85 1.56 -3.82
CA VAL A 138 27.99 1.35 -2.90
C VAL A 138 28.82 0.17 -3.37
N GLU A 139 28.16 -0.88 -3.87
CA GLU A 139 28.79 -2.09 -4.39
C GLU A 139 28.04 -2.56 -5.64
N GLN A 140 28.78 -2.88 -6.70
CA GLN A 140 28.20 -3.39 -7.93
C GLN A 140 27.63 -4.79 -7.70
N GLY A 141 26.43 -5.04 -8.19
CA GLY A 141 25.87 -6.38 -8.28
C GLY A 141 26.51 -7.16 -9.41
N ASP A 142 26.03 -8.38 -9.61
CA ASP A 142 26.46 -9.27 -10.68
C ASP A 142 25.24 -9.96 -11.33
N ASN A 143 25.46 -11.11 -11.97
CA ASN A 143 24.39 -11.84 -12.66
C ASN A 143 23.41 -12.55 -11.71
N ASP A 144 23.75 -12.65 -10.43
CA ASP A 144 22.99 -13.37 -9.41
C ASP A 144 22.55 -12.44 -8.27
N LEU A 145 23.23 -11.31 -8.08
CA LEU A 145 23.02 -10.37 -6.99
C LEU A 145 22.72 -8.95 -7.49
N SER A 146 21.78 -8.28 -6.81
CA SER A 146 21.50 -6.86 -7.05
C SER A 146 22.66 -5.97 -6.60
N HIS A 147 22.66 -4.71 -7.04
CA HIS A 147 23.54 -3.71 -6.46
C HIS A 147 23.27 -3.53 -4.96
N CYS A 148 24.32 -3.30 -4.17
CA CYS A 148 24.18 -2.66 -2.87
C CYS A 148 24.13 -1.15 -3.10
N PHE A 149 23.14 -0.48 -2.55
CA PHE A 149 22.98 0.96 -2.74
C PHE A 149 22.56 1.67 -1.46
N GLN A 150 22.93 2.94 -1.37
CA GLN A 150 22.56 3.82 -0.28
C GLN A 150 21.43 4.76 -0.72
N SER A 151 20.44 4.95 0.15
CA SER A 151 19.35 5.91 -0.07
C SER A 151 18.87 6.55 1.22
N TRP A 152 18.21 7.70 1.08
CA TRP A 152 17.45 8.38 2.13
C TRP A 152 15.95 8.12 2.03
N LYS A 153 15.51 7.45 0.96
CA LYS A 153 14.11 7.28 0.58
C LYS A 153 13.73 5.81 0.72
N LEU A 154 12.89 5.50 1.69
CA LEU A 154 12.30 4.18 1.85
C LEU A 154 10.99 4.12 1.06
N PHE A 155 11.02 3.48 -0.10
CA PHE A 155 9.83 3.30 -0.94
C PHE A 155 8.96 2.17 -0.40
N LEU A 156 7.65 2.42 -0.30
CA LEU A 156 6.70 1.46 0.22
C LEU A 156 5.26 1.74 -0.25
N GLU A 157 4.40 0.73 -0.16
CA GLU A 157 2.95 0.87 -0.29
C GLU A 157 2.29 0.44 1.02
N CYS A 158 1.37 1.27 1.55
CA CYS A 158 0.64 1.00 2.79
C CYS A 158 -0.87 1.07 2.55
N ASN A 159 -1.56 -0.08 2.61
CA ASN A 159 -2.99 -0.15 2.33
C ASN A 159 -3.76 -0.95 3.39
N LEU A 160 -4.97 -0.48 3.70
CA LEU A 160 -6.00 -1.30 4.34
C LEU A 160 -6.88 -1.91 3.24
N ILE A 161 -6.88 -3.24 3.19
CA ILE A 161 -7.57 -4.04 2.19
C ILE A 161 -8.74 -4.77 2.90
N PRO A 162 -9.99 -4.56 2.49
CA PRO A 162 -11.13 -5.24 3.10
C PRO A 162 -11.15 -6.73 2.70
N LEU A 163 -11.49 -7.59 3.66
CA LEU A 163 -11.52 -9.03 3.49
C LEU A 163 -12.95 -9.58 3.58
N SER A 164 -13.28 -10.54 2.71
CA SER A 164 -14.51 -11.31 2.77
C SER A 164 -14.41 -12.50 3.73
N GLY A 165 -13.20 -13.00 4.00
CA GLY A 165 -12.97 -14.13 4.89
C GLY A 165 -11.50 -14.36 5.22
N LEU A 166 -11.26 -15.20 6.22
CA LEU A 166 -9.95 -15.71 6.58
C LEU A 166 -9.90 -17.21 6.27
N THR A 167 -8.76 -17.68 5.78
CA THR A 167 -8.49 -19.10 5.56
C THR A 167 -7.68 -19.61 6.74
N THR A 168 -8.16 -20.66 7.39
CA THR A 168 -7.51 -21.24 8.57
C THR A 168 -7.25 -22.71 8.39
N GLU A 169 -6.05 -23.16 8.73
CA GLU A 169 -5.65 -24.56 8.82
C GLU A 169 -5.18 -24.88 10.24
N GLU A 170 -5.72 -25.94 10.83
CA GLU A 170 -5.41 -26.35 12.22
C GLU A 170 -5.54 -25.21 13.26
N GLY A 171 -6.46 -24.27 13.02
CA GLY A 171 -6.70 -23.11 13.89
C GLY A 171 -5.72 -21.94 13.69
N LYS A 172 -4.76 -22.04 12.76
CA LYS A 172 -3.87 -20.94 12.36
C LYS A 172 -4.40 -20.28 11.09
N VAL A 173 -4.30 -18.96 11.01
CA VAL A 173 -4.65 -18.24 9.79
C VAL A 173 -3.51 -18.45 8.78
N VAL A 174 -3.82 -19.07 7.65
CA VAL A 174 -2.88 -19.36 6.55
C VAL A 174 -3.13 -18.49 5.32
N GLY A 175 -4.22 -17.73 5.31
CA GLY A 175 -4.52 -16.80 4.24
C GLY A 175 -5.79 -16.00 4.49
N CYS A 176 -6.19 -15.23 3.49
CA CYS A 176 -7.42 -14.48 3.49
C CYS A 176 -7.98 -14.30 2.08
N SER A 177 -9.28 -14.01 2.00
CA SER A 177 -9.95 -13.66 0.76
C SER A 177 -10.27 -12.17 0.79
N ILE A 178 -9.79 -11.45 -0.22
CA ILE A 178 -10.06 -10.04 -0.46
C ILE A 178 -11.49 -9.88 -0.95
N GLU A 179 -12.21 -8.93 -0.37
CA GLU A 179 -13.53 -8.58 -0.85
C GLU A 179 -13.48 -8.02 -2.28
N GLN A 180 -14.34 -8.51 -3.16
CA GLN A 180 -14.43 -8.10 -4.56
C GLN A 180 -15.64 -7.19 -4.78
N SER A 181 -15.53 -5.89 -4.46
CA SER A 181 -16.65 -4.93 -4.59
C SER A 181 -16.90 -4.44 -6.03
N VAL A 182 -15.92 -4.58 -6.94
CA VAL A 182 -16.00 -4.16 -8.34
C VAL A 182 -16.33 -5.35 -9.24
N SER A 183 -17.27 -5.17 -10.19
CA SER A 183 -17.79 -6.28 -10.99
C SER A 183 -16.72 -6.88 -11.91
N GLN A 184 -16.86 -8.16 -12.28
CA GLN A 184 -16.03 -8.77 -13.32
C GLN A 184 -16.29 -8.17 -14.70
N THR A 185 -17.54 -7.79 -14.99
CA THR A 185 -17.93 -7.20 -16.28
C THR A 185 -17.27 -5.84 -16.54
N TRP A 186 -16.83 -5.16 -15.48
CA TRP A 186 -16.00 -3.96 -15.58
C TRP A 186 -14.61 -4.24 -16.16
N ILE A 187 -14.07 -5.44 -16.00
CA ILE A 187 -12.65 -5.76 -16.27
C ILE A 187 -12.39 -6.14 -17.74
N GLY A 188 -13.43 -6.48 -18.50
CA GLY A 188 -13.29 -7.02 -19.87
C GLY A 188 -13.92 -6.21 -21.00
N GLU A 189 -15.07 -5.55 -20.77
CA GLU A 189 -15.89 -5.05 -21.90
C GLU A 189 -15.96 -3.52 -21.99
N SER A 190 -15.81 -2.79 -20.88
CA SER A 190 -16.03 -1.33 -20.86
C SER A 190 -15.17 -0.54 -19.87
N GLY A 191 -14.44 -1.20 -18.97
CA GLY A 191 -13.61 -0.53 -17.97
C GLY A 191 -12.24 -0.12 -18.50
N ARG A 192 -11.58 0.74 -17.73
CA ARG A 192 -10.25 1.30 -18.05
C ARG A 192 -9.17 0.80 -17.12
N GLY A 193 -9.44 -0.30 -16.42
CA GLY A 193 -8.52 -0.85 -15.47
C GLY A 193 -7.30 -1.44 -16.16
N TYR A 194 -6.19 -1.45 -15.43
CA TYR A 194 -4.92 -1.99 -15.88
C TYR A 194 -4.35 -2.91 -14.80
N ILE A 195 -3.51 -3.84 -15.22
CA ILE A 195 -2.86 -4.79 -14.31
C ILE A 195 -1.43 -4.29 -14.06
N VAL A 196 -1.08 -4.08 -12.80
CA VAL A 196 0.31 -3.85 -12.37
C VAL A 196 0.65 -4.94 -11.37
N GLN A 197 1.68 -5.72 -11.68
CA GLN A 197 2.16 -6.81 -10.81
C GLN A 197 1.05 -7.76 -10.36
N GLY A 198 0.17 -8.15 -11.29
CA GLY A 198 -0.96 -9.05 -11.00
C GLY A 198 -2.15 -8.38 -10.31
N ILE A 199 -2.02 -7.14 -9.84
CA ILE A 199 -3.10 -6.38 -9.21
C ILE A 199 -3.85 -5.59 -10.27
N TRP A 200 -5.15 -5.85 -10.38
CA TRP A 200 -6.04 -5.02 -11.18
C TRP A 200 -6.35 -3.71 -10.46
N MET A 201 -6.16 -2.59 -11.16
CA MET A 201 -6.37 -1.23 -10.66
C MET A 201 -7.17 -0.39 -11.66
N ASP A 202 -7.89 0.62 -11.18
CA ASP A 202 -8.62 1.57 -12.04
C ASP A 202 -8.48 3.01 -11.52
N HIS A 203 -7.90 3.88 -12.36
CA HIS A 203 -7.59 5.26 -12.00
C HIS A 203 -8.83 6.14 -11.90
N ASP A 204 -9.82 5.92 -12.78
CA ASP A 204 -11.04 6.73 -12.79
C ASP A 204 -11.91 6.38 -11.57
N LEU A 205 -12.03 5.10 -11.21
CA LEU A 205 -12.67 4.67 -9.96
C LEU A 205 -11.92 5.19 -8.73
N THR A 206 -10.57 5.11 -8.72
CA THR A 206 -9.74 5.65 -7.63
C THR A 206 -10.01 7.14 -7.42
N LYS A 207 -10.03 7.94 -8.49
CA LYS A 207 -10.39 9.36 -8.41
C LYS A 207 -11.83 9.55 -7.93
N PHE A 208 -12.78 8.75 -8.41
CA PHE A 208 -14.17 8.82 -8.01
C PHE A 208 -14.34 8.60 -6.50
N PHE A 209 -13.83 7.48 -5.97
CA PHE A 209 -13.90 7.14 -4.54
C PHE A 209 -13.25 8.22 -3.68
N SER A 210 -12.03 8.61 -4.03
CA SER A 210 -11.27 9.59 -3.26
C SER A 210 -11.92 10.98 -3.27
N LYS A 211 -12.35 11.49 -4.43
CA LYS A 211 -12.96 12.83 -4.52
C LYS A 211 -14.33 12.91 -3.85
N LEU A 212 -15.06 11.79 -3.75
CA LEU A 212 -16.27 11.71 -2.94
C LEU A 212 -15.99 11.96 -1.46
N MET A 213 -14.83 11.53 -0.94
CA MET A 213 -14.52 11.67 0.50
C MET A 213 -13.70 12.91 0.86
N LEU A 214 -13.11 13.58 -0.13
CA LEU A 214 -12.34 14.80 0.09
C LEU A 214 -13.22 16.07 0.04
N PRO A 215 -12.88 17.14 0.77
CA PRO A 215 -13.52 18.44 0.60
C PRO A 215 -13.53 18.91 -0.86
N SER A 216 -14.60 19.58 -1.26
CA SER A 216 -14.72 20.13 -2.61
C SER A 216 -13.54 21.04 -2.95
N GLY A 217 -12.93 20.83 -4.12
CA GLY A 217 -11.75 21.59 -4.55
C GLY A 217 -10.42 21.19 -3.89
N LYS A 218 -10.41 20.25 -2.93
CA LYS A 218 -9.17 19.82 -2.26
C LYS A 218 -8.18 19.21 -3.26
N LYS A 219 -6.99 19.82 -3.34
CA LYS A 219 -5.84 19.25 -4.04
C LYS A 219 -5.28 18.12 -3.21
N SER A 220 -5.21 16.94 -3.80
CA SER A 220 -4.69 15.73 -3.14
C SER A 220 -3.69 14.98 -4.02
N TYR A 221 -3.63 15.25 -5.32
CA TYR A 221 -2.73 14.56 -6.24
C TYR A 221 -1.26 14.74 -5.81
N PRO A 222 -0.45 13.66 -5.79
CA PRO A 222 -0.76 12.30 -6.26
C PRO A 222 -1.42 11.36 -5.24
N TYR A 223 -1.68 11.81 -4.01
CA TYR A 223 -2.35 11.02 -2.99
C TYR A 223 -3.88 10.91 -3.20
N TYR A 224 -4.35 9.66 -3.15
CA TYR A 224 -5.75 9.29 -3.22
C TYR A 224 -6.09 8.39 -2.02
N PRO A 225 -6.85 8.87 -1.02
CA PRO A 225 -7.17 8.10 0.17
C PRO A 225 -7.82 6.75 -0.09
N PHE A 226 -8.71 6.70 -1.07
CA PHE A 226 -9.45 5.50 -1.43
C PHE A 226 -9.08 5.11 -2.86
N ASN A 227 -8.53 3.92 -3.02
CA ASN A 227 -8.07 3.42 -4.29
C ASN A 227 -8.78 2.13 -4.69
N CYS A 228 -8.83 1.92 -6.00
CA CYS A 228 -9.37 0.71 -6.59
C CYS A 228 -8.20 -0.26 -6.83
N LYS A 229 -8.02 -1.22 -5.92
CA LYS A 229 -7.00 -2.28 -6.00
C LYS A 229 -7.63 -3.62 -5.70
N HIS A 230 -7.16 -4.69 -6.33
CA HIS A 230 -7.69 -6.05 -6.16
C HIS A 230 -9.21 -6.13 -6.41
N ARG A 231 -9.74 -5.27 -7.29
CA ARG A 231 -11.19 -5.09 -7.53
C ARG A 231 -11.99 -4.75 -6.27
N SER A 232 -11.33 -4.06 -5.35
CA SER A 232 -11.87 -3.65 -4.06
C SER A 232 -11.66 -2.18 -3.82
N ILE A 233 -12.37 -1.65 -2.82
CA ILE A 233 -12.21 -0.28 -2.33
C ILE A 233 -11.23 -0.34 -1.16
N CYS A 234 -9.95 -0.11 -1.44
CA CYS A 234 -8.89 -0.10 -0.44
C CYS A 234 -8.61 1.32 0.03
N HIS A 235 -7.93 1.44 1.18
CA HIS A 235 -7.60 2.73 1.79
C HIS A 235 -6.09 2.90 1.95
N SER A 236 -5.52 3.94 1.36
CA SER A 236 -4.10 4.29 1.50
C SER A 236 -3.85 5.05 2.80
N VAL A 237 -2.97 4.50 3.64
CA VAL A 237 -2.70 5.00 5.00
C VAL A 237 -1.56 6.02 4.97
N LEU A 238 -1.73 7.17 5.66
CA LEU A 238 -0.68 8.18 5.82
C LEU A 238 -0.09 8.18 7.23
N ASN A 239 -0.92 8.04 8.27
CA ASN A 239 -0.40 7.83 9.62
C ASN A 239 -0.13 6.35 9.87
N LEU A 240 1.14 5.97 9.76
CA LEU A 240 1.59 4.57 9.78
C LEU A 240 1.74 3.98 11.20
N SER A 241 1.62 4.80 12.25
CA SER A 241 1.69 4.35 13.65
C SER A 241 0.55 3.37 14.00
N PRO A 242 0.65 2.55 15.07
CA PRO A 242 -0.46 1.71 15.53
C PRO A 242 -1.77 2.48 15.75
N GLU A 243 -1.71 3.66 16.35
CA GLU A 243 -2.85 4.52 16.64
C GLU A 243 -3.40 5.13 15.36
N GLY A 244 -2.53 5.61 14.47
CA GLY A 244 -2.88 6.14 13.16
C GLY A 244 -3.58 5.09 12.30
N ARG A 245 -3.04 3.86 12.23
CA ARG A 245 -3.66 2.73 11.53
C ARG A 245 -5.06 2.42 12.04
N LYS A 246 -5.28 2.45 13.36
CA LYS A 246 -6.63 2.28 13.95
C LYS A 246 -7.58 3.42 13.57
N ARG A 247 -7.13 4.68 13.55
CA ARG A 247 -7.94 5.82 13.07
C ARG A 247 -8.29 5.68 11.59
N HIS A 248 -7.30 5.37 10.75
CA HIS A 248 -7.49 5.09 9.33
C HIS A 248 -8.42 3.89 9.09
N LEU A 249 -8.41 2.87 9.96
CA LEU A 249 -9.35 1.74 9.90
C LEU A 249 -10.80 2.18 10.10
N HIS A 250 -11.08 3.06 11.07
CA HIS A 250 -12.42 3.60 11.27
C HIS A 250 -12.91 4.38 10.04
N ILE A 251 -12.02 5.19 9.45
CA ILE A 251 -12.28 5.93 8.21
C ILE A 251 -12.58 4.96 7.06
N ALA A 252 -11.76 3.92 6.88
CA ALA A 252 -11.92 2.92 5.83
C ALA A 252 -13.28 2.20 5.93
N VAL A 253 -13.67 1.77 7.13
CA VAL A 253 -14.96 1.08 7.36
C VAL A 253 -16.15 1.95 7.00
N GLN A 254 -16.16 3.20 7.48
CA GLN A 254 -17.24 4.14 7.21
C GLN A 254 -17.34 4.43 5.70
N ALA A 255 -16.21 4.77 5.10
CA ALA A 255 -16.15 5.13 3.69
C ALA A 255 -16.56 3.98 2.78
N ARG A 256 -16.02 2.78 3.03
CA ARG A 256 -16.37 1.59 2.28
C ARG A 256 -17.86 1.29 2.38
N SER A 257 -18.44 1.34 3.58
CA SER A 257 -19.87 1.05 3.77
C SER A 257 -20.79 1.92 2.92
N PHE A 258 -20.40 3.17 2.68
CA PHE A 258 -21.10 4.09 1.78
C PHE A 258 -20.77 3.84 0.31
N LEU A 259 -19.48 3.76 -0.04
CA LEU A 259 -19.06 3.64 -1.43
C LEU A 259 -19.58 2.35 -2.09
N THR A 260 -19.62 1.24 -1.35
CA THR A 260 -20.17 -0.04 -1.85
C THR A 260 -21.66 0.06 -2.19
N GLN A 261 -22.44 0.92 -1.52
CA GLN A 261 -23.87 1.10 -1.85
C GLN A 261 -24.07 1.80 -3.20
N HIS A 262 -23.07 2.53 -3.68
CA HIS A 262 -23.14 3.32 -4.92
C HIS A 262 -22.25 2.76 -6.04
N ILE A 263 -21.58 1.62 -5.83
CA ILE A 263 -20.54 1.11 -6.73
C ILE A 263 -21.07 0.79 -8.14
N GLU A 264 -22.30 0.29 -8.25
CA GLU A 264 -22.93 0.02 -9.54
C GLU A 264 -23.18 1.31 -10.33
N THR A 265 -23.72 2.35 -9.66
CA THR A 265 -23.95 3.66 -10.27
C THR A 265 -22.64 4.31 -10.73
N MET A 266 -21.58 4.20 -9.93
CA MET A 266 -20.25 4.71 -10.29
C MET A 266 -19.70 4.00 -11.54
N GLN A 267 -19.74 2.67 -11.56
CA GLN A 267 -19.31 1.87 -12.72
C GLN A 267 -20.12 2.24 -13.96
N GLU A 268 -21.45 2.23 -13.91
CA GLU A 268 -22.28 2.58 -15.08
C GLU A 268 -22.00 3.99 -15.62
N THR A 269 -21.74 4.94 -14.74
CA THR A 269 -21.35 6.31 -15.14
C THR A 269 -20.01 6.30 -15.88
N LEU A 270 -19.02 5.59 -15.35
CA LEU A 270 -17.67 5.56 -15.89
C LEU A 270 -17.54 4.67 -17.15
N LYS A 271 -18.47 3.73 -17.41
CA LYS A 271 -18.51 2.99 -18.69
C LYS A 271 -18.59 3.93 -19.89
N ARG A 272 -19.24 5.08 -19.71
CA ARG A 272 -19.59 6.01 -20.79
C ARG A 272 -18.73 7.27 -20.79
N LYS A 273 -18.06 7.59 -19.67
CA LYS A 273 -17.37 8.88 -19.47
C LYS A 273 -16.11 8.70 -18.63
N THR A 274 -15.11 9.54 -18.88
CA THR A 274 -13.97 9.73 -17.96
C THR A 274 -14.46 10.31 -16.63
N PHE A 275 -13.78 10.00 -15.52
CA PHE A 275 -14.09 10.67 -14.27
C PHE A 275 -13.94 12.20 -14.38
N SER A 276 -14.91 12.93 -13.83
CA SER A 276 -14.86 14.37 -13.60
C SER A 276 -15.73 14.72 -12.41
N VAL A 277 -15.29 15.70 -11.60
CA VAL A 277 -16.09 16.22 -10.47
C VAL A 277 -17.37 16.91 -10.92
N ASN A 278 -17.50 17.24 -12.21
CA ASN A 278 -18.69 17.86 -12.78
C ASN A 278 -19.74 16.85 -13.26
N LEU A 279 -19.51 15.54 -13.07
CA LEU A 279 -20.49 14.51 -13.44
C LEU A 279 -21.75 14.66 -12.57
N PRO A 280 -22.97 14.68 -13.16
CA PRO A 280 -24.20 14.79 -12.39
C PRO A 280 -24.33 13.70 -11.32
N GLN A 281 -23.97 12.46 -11.65
CA GLN A 281 -23.99 11.32 -10.73
C GLN A 281 -22.99 11.49 -9.58
N PHE A 282 -21.82 12.09 -9.84
CA PHE A 282 -20.86 12.38 -8.78
C PHE A 282 -21.44 13.38 -7.78
N ASN A 283 -22.05 14.46 -8.27
CA ASN A 283 -22.66 15.48 -7.41
C ASN A 283 -23.84 14.92 -6.59
N GLN A 284 -24.70 14.12 -7.20
CA GLN A 284 -25.82 13.45 -6.52
C GLN A 284 -25.37 12.52 -5.39
N ILE A 285 -24.27 11.78 -5.59
CA ILE A 285 -23.70 10.93 -4.53
C ILE A 285 -23.01 11.79 -3.47
N LYS A 286 -22.29 12.85 -3.89
CA LYS A 286 -21.56 13.75 -3.00
C LYS A 286 -22.49 14.46 -2.00
N GLU A 287 -23.69 14.84 -2.42
CA GLU A 287 -24.71 15.47 -1.56
C GLU A 287 -25.22 14.57 -0.43
N GLN A 288 -25.08 13.24 -0.57
CA GLN A 288 -25.49 12.27 0.45
C GLN A 288 -24.40 12.05 1.51
N ILE A 289 -23.19 12.54 1.29
CA ILE A 289 -22.06 12.37 2.21
C ILE A 289 -22.13 13.43 3.30
N PRO A 290 -22.20 13.03 4.59
CA PRO A 290 -22.20 13.99 5.68
C PRO A 290 -20.93 14.85 5.69
N GLU A 291 -21.07 16.14 5.99
CA GLU A 291 -19.96 17.11 5.97
C GLU A 291 -18.79 16.68 6.88
N TYR A 292 -19.08 16.07 8.02
CA TYR A 292 -18.05 15.64 8.98
C TYR A 292 -17.11 14.56 8.42
N TRP A 293 -17.50 13.79 7.41
CA TRP A 293 -16.60 12.85 6.73
C TRP A 293 -15.56 13.57 5.88
N ASN A 294 -15.95 14.67 5.23
CA ASN A 294 -15.01 15.50 4.46
C ASN A 294 -14.05 16.25 5.40
N LYS A 295 -14.52 16.68 6.58
CA LYS A 295 -13.71 17.43 7.57
C LYS A 295 -12.48 16.67 8.05
N ILE A 296 -12.55 15.33 8.11
CA ILE A 296 -11.40 14.46 8.44
C ILE A 296 -10.19 14.76 7.54
N TRP A 297 -10.43 15.17 6.30
CA TRP A 297 -9.39 15.41 5.29
C TRP A 297 -9.01 16.89 5.15
N GLU A 298 -9.56 17.79 5.95
CA GLU A 298 -9.14 19.19 5.96
C GLU A 298 -7.65 19.37 6.29
N PRO A 299 -7.05 18.63 7.25
CA PRO A 299 -5.62 18.73 7.57
C PRO A 299 -4.69 18.20 6.46
N LEU A 300 -5.20 17.46 5.47
CA LEU A 300 -4.38 16.91 4.39
C LEU A 300 -3.74 18.04 3.58
N ILE A 301 -2.43 18.03 3.45
CA ILE A 301 -1.69 18.98 2.62
C ILE A 301 -0.82 18.19 1.66
N VAL A 302 -0.88 18.56 0.37
CA VAL A 302 -0.02 18.00 -0.67
C VAL A 302 0.63 19.16 -1.41
N LYS A 303 1.96 19.28 -1.26
CA LYS A 303 2.75 20.41 -1.78
C LYS A 303 3.78 19.90 -2.79
N PRO A 304 3.72 20.32 -4.07
CA PRO A 304 4.77 20.02 -5.02
C PRO A 304 6.04 20.82 -4.70
N TYR A 305 7.21 20.23 -4.89
CA TYR A 305 8.51 20.88 -4.80
C TYR A 305 9.49 20.26 -5.81
N LEU A 306 10.65 20.89 -6.01
CA LEU A 306 11.76 20.31 -6.78
C LEU A 306 12.81 19.77 -5.81
N ASN A 307 13.27 18.55 -6.05
CA ASN A 307 14.35 17.95 -5.26
C ASN A 307 15.73 18.49 -5.70
N GLU A 308 16.80 17.95 -5.12
CA GLU A 308 18.19 18.35 -5.40
C GLU A 308 18.67 18.07 -6.84
N HIS A 309 17.88 17.34 -7.62
CA HIS A 309 18.12 17.03 -9.03
C HIS A 309 17.15 17.75 -9.97
N ASP A 310 16.46 18.80 -9.49
CA ASP A 310 15.42 19.53 -10.23
C ASP A 310 14.24 18.66 -10.70
N MET A 311 14.03 17.51 -10.03
CA MET A 311 12.92 16.60 -10.32
C MET A 311 11.75 16.91 -9.39
N LYS A 312 10.53 16.86 -9.94
CA LYS A 312 9.31 17.19 -9.20
C LYS A 312 8.96 16.09 -8.20
N GLU A 313 8.77 16.48 -6.94
CA GLU A 313 8.28 15.63 -5.86
C GLU A 313 7.09 16.28 -5.16
N PHE A 314 6.43 15.54 -4.29
CA PHE A 314 5.28 16.01 -3.52
C PHE A 314 5.45 15.66 -2.06
N LEU A 315 5.51 16.67 -1.19
CA LEU A 315 5.40 16.49 0.25
C LEU A 315 3.94 16.25 0.61
N VAL A 316 3.70 15.28 1.49
CA VAL A 316 2.37 14.96 2.03
C VAL A 316 2.38 15.12 3.54
N GLU A 317 1.48 15.94 4.06
CA GLU A 317 1.29 16.15 5.50
C GLU A 317 -0.16 15.80 5.85
N PHE A 318 -0.35 15.03 6.92
CA PHE A 318 -1.66 14.69 7.45
C PHE A 318 -1.55 14.54 8.96
N ASN A 319 -1.99 15.58 9.67
CA ASN A 319 -2.02 15.60 11.14
C ASN A 319 -3.46 15.25 11.54
N ASP A 320 -3.67 14.00 11.94
CA ASP A 320 -4.96 13.40 12.25
C ASP A 320 -5.30 13.34 13.74
#